data_AF-A0A7X7XRM0-F1
#
_entry.id   AF-A0A7X7XRM0-F1
#
_cell.length_a   1.000
_cell.length_b   1.000
_cell.length_c   1.000
_cell.angle_alpha   90.00
_cell.angle_beta   90.00
_cell.angle_gamma   90.00
#
_symmetry.space_group_name_H-M   'P 1'
#
loop_
_entity.id
_entity.type
_entity.pdbx_description
1 polymer ?
#
loop_
_entity_poly.entity_id
_entity_poly.type
_entity_poly.pdbx_seq_one_letter_code
_entity_poly.pdbx_strand_id
1 'polypeptide(L)'
;RIAFWLILAFLALTSCGKKPSSESPSVTTSTDTTEPETITSAGDSGSEATTFTITWKNYNSQILEVDKNVERGTMPKYDGATPTRPDDDTYTYSFNGWDPEPVPVVADATYVAKYKTALKEVVDPRDFVFADTGEGYTLCGYYGSASRVVIPETYNDKPVVSLEKWAFFNLDNLVSVTLPNNLRKIGEDVFADCDNLKHVDFGNGVQEIGFMAFDHCPSLEAISLPDSVETI
;
A
#
# COMPACT_ATOMS: atom_id res chain seq x y z
N ARG A 1 -31.05 -2.73 -13.91
CA ARG A 1 -29.74 -2.18 -13.48
C ARG A 1 -28.58 -3.01 -14.04
N ILE A 2 -28.59 -4.35 -13.96
CA ILE A 2 -27.61 -5.24 -14.63
C ILE A 2 -27.60 -5.12 -16.17
N ALA A 3 -28.77 -4.86 -16.79
CA ALA A 3 -28.90 -4.82 -18.25
C ALA A 3 -28.23 -3.60 -18.94
N PHE A 4 -28.11 -2.46 -18.25
CA PHE A 4 -27.45 -1.27 -18.81
C PHE A 4 -25.93 -1.38 -18.70
N TRP A 5 -25.46 -1.99 -17.61
CA TRP A 5 -24.06 -2.33 -17.37
C TRP A 5 -23.50 -3.31 -18.42
N LEU A 6 -24.26 -4.32 -18.83
CA LEU A 6 -23.85 -5.24 -19.90
C LEU A 6 -23.75 -4.53 -21.26
N ILE A 7 -24.60 -3.53 -21.54
CA ILE A 7 -24.58 -2.79 -22.80
C ILE A 7 -23.37 -1.85 -22.86
N LEU A 8 -23.02 -1.17 -21.76
CA LEU A 8 -21.83 -0.32 -21.68
C LEU A 8 -20.54 -1.13 -21.66
N ALA A 9 -20.50 -2.26 -20.96
CA ALA A 9 -19.39 -3.20 -21.05
C ALA A 9 -19.22 -3.69 -22.50
N PHE A 10 -20.32 -3.99 -23.22
CA PHE A 10 -20.25 -4.34 -24.64
C PHE A 10 -19.76 -3.19 -25.53
N LEU A 11 -20.07 -1.93 -25.22
CA LEU A 11 -19.59 -0.76 -25.96
C LEU A 11 -18.11 -0.47 -25.68
N ALA A 12 -17.64 -0.53 -24.44
CA ALA A 12 -16.22 -0.41 -24.10
C ALA A 12 -15.38 -1.56 -24.73
N LEU A 13 -15.96 -2.76 -24.78
CA LEU A 13 -15.36 -3.92 -25.46
C LEU A 13 -15.29 -3.79 -27.00
N THR A 14 -15.97 -2.82 -27.63
CA THR A 14 -15.80 -2.57 -29.08
C THR A 14 -14.53 -1.79 -29.41
N SER A 15 -13.94 -1.07 -28.44
CA SER A 15 -12.67 -0.33 -28.58
C SER A 15 -11.47 -1.16 -28.10
N CYS A 16 -11.65 -1.96 -27.06
CA CYS A 16 -10.55 -2.54 -26.28
C CYS A 16 -10.64 -4.09 -26.24
N GLY A 17 -9.57 -4.76 -26.69
CA GLY A 17 -9.50 -6.23 -26.82
C GLY A 17 -9.70 -7.00 -25.51
N LYS A 18 -10.02 -8.31 -25.63
CA LYS A 18 -10.36 -9.18 -24.49
C LYS A 18 -9.21 -9.37 -23.49
N LYS A 19 -9.60 -9.49 -22.21
CA LYS A 19 -8.81 -9.88 -21.02
C LYS A 19 -7.80 -11.01 -21.29
N PRO A 20 -6.48 -10.76 -21.16
CA PRO A 20 -5.47 -11.82 -21.16
C PRO A 20 -5.34 -12.50 -19.79
N SER A 21 -5.21 -13.84 -19.82
CA SER A 21 -5.10 -14.74 -18.66
C SER A 21 -3.67 -14.81 -18.10
N SER A 22 -3.61 -15.01 -16.79
CA SER A 22 -2.43 -15.04 -15.89
C SER A 22 -1.39 -16.12 -16.18
N GLU A 23 -0.11 -15.77 -16.04
CA GLU A 23 0.95 -16.69 -15.60
C GLU A 23 1.88 -15.95 -14.61
N SER A 24 2.10 -16.55 -13.43
CA SER A 24 3.14 -16.17 -12.47
C SER A 24 4.24 -17.21 -12.49
N PRO A 25 5.52 -16.84 -12.37
CA PRO A 25 6.55 -17.75 -11.94
C PRO A 25 6.84 -17.59 -10.44
N SER A 26 6.88 -18.73 -9.78
CA SER A 26 7.33 -19.03 -8.42
C SER A 26 8.86 -19.21 -8.36
N VAL A 27 9.37 -19.59 -7.17
CA VAL A 27 10.67 -20.24 -6.84
C VAL A 27 11.74 -19.26 -6.30
N THR A 28 12.54 -19.51 -5.26
CA THR A 28 12.55 -20.48 -4.14
C THR A 28 13.71 -20.10 -3.20
N THR A 29 13.61 -20.49 -1.94
CA THR A 29 14.56 -20.35 -0.82
C THR A 29 15.95 -20.94 -1.07
N SER A 30 16.98 -20.45 -0.37
CA SER A 30 18.19 -21.23 -0.05
C SER A 30 18.86 -20.74 1.25
N THR A 31 19.29 -21.72 2.04
CA THR A 31 19.90 -21.74 3.38
C THR A 31 21.44 -21.72 3.35
N ASP A 32 22.12 -21.16 4.36
CA ASP A 32 23.34 -21.70 5.01
C ASP A 32 23.83 -20.72 6.12
N THR A 33 23.87 -21.07 7.42
CA THR A 33 24.92 -21.76 8.23
C THR A 33 26.22 -20.96 8.44
N THR A 34 26.50 -20.51 9.68
CA THR A 34 27.60 -21.00 10.56
C THR A 34 27.84 -20.08 11.78
N GLU A 35 28.01 -20.74 12.93
CA GLU A 35 28.51 -20.26 14.23
C GLU A 35 30.06 -20.25 14.23
N PRO A 36 30.75 -19.51 15.13
CA PRO A 36 31.22 -20.16 16.37
C PRO A 36 31.33 -19.26 17.63
N GLU A 37 31.35 -19.91 18.80
CA GLU A 37 31.67 -19.36 20.13
C GLU A 37 33.17 -19.10 20.37
N THR A 38 33.54 -18.22 21.32
CA THR A 38 34.11 -18.59 22.66
C THR A 38 34.68 -17.41 23.51
N ILE A 39 34.19 -17.28 24.75
CA ILE A 39 34.85 -17.36 26.10
C ILE A 39 35.81 -16.26 26.67
N THR A 40 35.33 -15.65 27.78
CA THR A 40 35.94 -15.13 29.05
C THR A 40 36.90 -13.92 29.14
N SER A 41 36.64 -13.00 30.09
CA SER A 41 37.18 -13.05 31.48
C SER A 41 36.63 -11.93 32.39
N ALA A 42 36.89 -12.03 33.70
CA ALA A 42 36.17 -11.43 34.83
C ALA A 42 36.96 -10.37 35.63
N GLY A 43 36.24 -9.65 36.50
CA GLY A 43 36.70 -8.89 37.69
C GLY A 43 35.97 -7.55 37.85
N ASP A 44 35.67 -6.96 39.01
CA ASP A 44 35.65 -7.31 40.44
C ASP A 44 34.91 -6.16 41.18
N SER A 45 34.36 -6.46 42.36
CA SER A 45 33.96 -5.56 43.46
C SER A 45 32.67 -4.70 43.39
N GLY A 46 31.73 -5.04 44.28
CA GLY A 46 31.50 -4.12 45.42
C GLY A 46 30.35 -3.12 45.38
N SER A 47 29.25 -3.44 44.69
CA SER A 47 27.90 -2.95 44.96
C SER A 47 27.02 -3.93 44.20
N GLU A 48 26.11 -4.67 44.83
CA GLU A 48 25.19 -5.52 44.07
C GLU A 48 24.39 -4.60 43.15
N ALA A 49 24.81 -4.52 41.89
CA ALA A 49 24.12 -3.74 40.89
C ALA A 49 22.70 -4.27 40.86
N THR A 50 21.73 -3.40 41.14
CA THR A 50 20.33 -3.81 41.03
C THR A 50 20.07 -4.06 39.55
N THR A 51 19.95 -5.32 39.18
CA THR A 51 19.70 -5.73 37.80
C THR A 51 18.27 -6.18 37.60
N PHE A 52 17.79 -6.08 36.37
CA PHE A 52 16.42 -6.40 35.98
C PHE A 52 16.39 -7.30 34.74
N THR A 53 15.22 -7.87 34.49
CA THR A 53 14.92 -8.65 33.29
C THR A 53 14.11 -7.81 32.30
N ILE A 54 14.62 -7.67 31.09
CA ILE A 54 13.92 -7.00 29.99
C ILE A 54 13.46 -8.06 28.99
N THR A 55 12.20 -7.99 28.60
CA THR A 55 11.61 -8.93 27.64
C THR A 55 11.08 -8.18 26.43
N TRP A 56 11.53 -8.53 25.24
CA TRP A 56 11.02 -8.00 23.99
C TRP A 56 10.05 -9.01 23.38
N LYS A 57 8.86 -8.54 23.01
CA LYS A 57 7.80 -9.38 22.41
C LYS A 57 7.31 -8.80 21.10
N ASN A 58 6.88 -9.68 20.21
CA ASN A 58 6.16 -9.28 19.00
C ASN A 58 4.67 -9.03 19.29
N TYR A 59 3.94 -8.49 18.31
CA TYR A 59 2.51 -8.16 18.40
C TYR A 59 1.62 -9.34 18.84
N ASN A 60 2.03 -10.56 18.52
CA ASN A 60 1.33 -11.82 18.84
C ASN A 60 1.78 -12.42 20.18
N SER A 61 2.47 -11.66 21.03
CA SER A 61 3.08 -12.10 22.29
C SER A 61 4.22 -13.11 22.17
N GLN A 62 4.70 -13.43 20.96
CA GLN A 62 5.93 -14.19 20.77
C GLN A 62 7.11 -13.47 21.42
N ILE A 63 7.87 -14.16 22.24
CA ILE A 63 9.11 -13.62 22.81
C ILE A 63 10.14 -13.56 21.68
N LEU A 64 10.69 -12.37 21.47
CA LEU A 64 11.76 -12.12 20.50
C LEU A 64 13.13 -12.24 21.18
N GLU A 65 13.26 -11.66 22.36
CA GLU A 65 14.52 -11.57 23.10
C GLU A 65 14.25 -11.40 24.60
N VAL A 66 15.15 -11.92 25.45
CA VAL A 66 15.12 -11.74 26.90
C VAL A 66 16.50 -11.40 27.39
N ASP A 67 16.67 -10.17 27.87
CA ASP A 67 17.90 -9.70 28.49
C ASP A 67 17.82 -9.90 29.99
N LYS A 68 18.73 -10.71 30.51
CA LYS A 68 18.88 -10.91 31.95
C LYS A 68 20.01 -10.06 32.49
N ASN A 69 19.88 -9.68 33.75
CA ASN A 69 20.90 -8.95 34.49
C ASN A 69 21.18 -7.54 33.91
N VAL A 70 20.16 -6.86 33.39
CA VAL A 70 20.31 -5.49 32.86
C VAL A 70 20.42 -4.50 34.01
N GLU A 71 21.51 -3.73 34.07
CA GLU A 71 21.79 -2.81 35.18
C GLU A 71 20.81 -1.63 35.23
N ARG A 72 20.42 -1.24 36.46
CA ARG A 72 19.61 -0.05 36.70
C ARG A 72 20.22 1.21 36.06
N GLY A 73 19.38 1.98 35.36
CA GLY A 73 19.73 3.25 34.73
C GLY A 73 20.27 3.11 33.31
N THR A 74 20.53 1.88 32.84
CA THR A 74 20.91 1.65 31.44
C THR A 74 19.71 1.82 30.51
N MET A 75 19.96 2.31 29.28
CA MET A 75 18.92 2.31 28.24
C MET A 75 18.87 0.92 27.62
N PRO A 76 17.74 0.19 27.71
CA PRO A 76 17.63 -1.14 27.12
C PRO A 76 17.59 -1.00 25.59
N LYS A 77 18.19 -1.95 24.89
CA LYS A 77 18.25 -1.99 23.43
C LYS A 77 18.00 -3.42 22.97
N TYR A 78 17.04 -3.56 22.06
CA TYR A 78 16.82 -4.79 21.31
C TYR A 78 17.93 -4.94 20.25
N ASP A 79 18.61 -6.08 20.23
CA ASP A 79 19.71 -6.37 19.30
C ASP A 79 19.35 -7.41 18.22
N GLY A 80 18.17 -8.03 18.32
CA GLY A 80 17.64 -8.93 17.31
C GLY A 80 17.24 -8.26 15.98
N ALA A 81 16.78 -9.11 15.04
CA ALA A 81 16.27 -8.65 13.75
C ALA A 81 15.01 -7.79 13.91
N THR A 82 14.85 -6.75 13.08
CA THR A 82 13.67 -5.87 13.10
C THR A 82 12.38 -6.68 13.14
N PRO A 83 11.51 -6.49 14.16
CA PRO A 83 10.29 -7.27 14.28
C PRO A 83 9.42 -7.15 13.02
N THR A 84 8.86 -8.27 12.59
CA THR A 84 7.95 -8.33 11.44
C THR A 84 6.54 -8.74 11.85
N ARG A 85 5.57 -8.22 11.11
CA ARG A 85 4.18 -8.64 11.15
C ARG A 85 3.74 -8.97 9.72
N PRO A 86 3.13 -10.14 9.47
CA PRO A 86 2.59 -10.44 8.15
C PRO A 86 1.54 -9.42 7.72
N ASP A 87 1.62 -9.00 6.47
CA ASP A 87 0.57 -8.24 5.80
C ASP A 87 -0.71 -9.08 5.73
N ASP A 88 -1.85 -8.39 5.71
CA ASP A 88 -3.14 -9.03 5.42
C ASP A 88 -3.63 -8.66 4.01
N ASP A 89 -4.89 -8.96 3.70
CA ASP A 89 -5.48 -8.67 2.39
C ASP A 89 -5.65 -7.17 2.14
N THR A 90 -5.69 -6.37 3.21
CA THR A 90 -6.04 -4.94 3.15
C THR A 90 -4.87 -4.04 3.55
N TYR A 91 -3.99 -4.50 4.43
CA TYR A 91 -2.95 -3.67 5.03
C TYR A 91 -1.56 -4.30 4.94
N THR A 92 -0.58 -3.42 4.78
CA THR A 92 0.82 -3.71 5.08
C THR A 92 1.20 -3.18 6.46
N TYR A 93 2.15 -3.85 7.11
CA TYR A 93 2.60 -3.49 8.45
C TYR A 93 4.12 -3.28 8.48
N SER A 94 4.54 -2.13 9.00
CA SER A 94 5.96 -1.80 9.20
C SER A 94 6.25 -1.51 10.66
N PHE A 95 7.39 -1.99 11.17
CA PHE A 95 7.78 -1.77 12.55
C PHE A 95 7.85 -0.26 12.87
N ASN A 96 7.25 0.15 13.98
CA ASN A 96 7.11 1.54 14.39
C ASN A 96 7.48 1.74 15.88
N GLY A 97 8.52 1.04 16.32
CA GLY A 97 9.04 1.14 17.68
C GLY A 97 8.33 0.23 18.68
N TRP A 98 8.52 0.52 19.97
CA TRP A 98 8.08 -0.34 21.08
C TRP A 98 7.02 0.33 21.95
N ASP A 99 6.19 -0.49 22.57
CA ASP A 99 5.24 -0.09 23.60
C ASP A 99 5.48 -0.86 24.92
N PRO A 100 5.74 -0.16 26.03
CA PRO A 100 5.98 1.29 26.12
C PRO A 100 7.25 1.71 25.35
N GLU A 101 7.47 3.01 25.15
CA GLU A 101 8.74 3.50 24.60
C GLU A 101 9.89 3.15 25.58
N PRO A 102 11.04 2.65 25.10
CA PRO A 102 12.14 2.28 25.97
C PRO A 102 12.67 3.48 26.76
N VAL A 103 12.87 3.26 28.06
CA VAL A 103 13.38 4.26 29.02
C VAL A 103 14.45 3.60 29.90
N PRO A 104 15.30 4.38 30.59
CA PRO A 104 16.29 3.83 31.50
C PRO A 104 15.70 2.83 32.49
N VAL A 105 16.34 1.66 32.61
CA VAL A 105 15.83 0.53 33.39
C VAL A 105 15.76 0.87 34.87
N VAL A 106 14.58 0.68 35.48
CA VAL A 106 14.37 0.85 36.92
C VAL A 106 13.61 -0.32 37.57
N ALA A 107 13.11 -1.24 36.74
CA ALA A 107 12.33 -2.41 37.10
C ALA A 107 12.39 -3.42 35.93
N ASP A 108 11.90 -4.64 36.16
CA ASP A 108 11.61 -5.58 35.07
C ASP A 108 10.60 -4.93 34.11
N ALA A 109 10.83 -5.09 32.81
CA ALA A 109 10.00 -4.48 31.79
C ALA A 109 9.74 -5.44 30.64
N THR A 110 8.59 -5.26 29.99
CA THR A 110 8.28 -5.92 28.73
C THR A 110 7.95 -4.86 27.70
N TYR A 111 8.60 -4.95 26.54
CA TYR A 111 8.39 -4.08 25.39
C TYR A 111 7.75 -4.88 24.26
N VAL A 112 6.62 -4.40 23.75
CA VAL A 112 5.88 -5.05 22.66
C VAL A 112 6.06 -4.25 21.38
N ALA A 113 6.42 -4.91 20.28
CA ALA A 113 6.60 -4.26 18.99
C ALA A 113 5.29 -3.59 18.50
N LYS A 114 5.36 -2.31 18.16
CA LYS A 114 4.32 -1.56 17.48
C LYS A 114 4.54 -1.56 15.99
N TYR A 115 3.45 -1.43 15.24
CA TYR A 115 3.48 -1.39 13.79
C TYR A 115 2.68 -0.19 13.28
N LYS A 116 3.24 0.50 12.29
CA LYS A 116 2.50 1.42 11.45
C LYS A 116 1.74 0.60 10.41
N THR A 117 0.48 0.96 10.20
CA THR A 117 -0.38 0.33 9.19
C THR A 117 -0.38 1.20 7.93
N ALA A 118 -0.32 0.58 6.76
CA ALA A 118 -0.58 1.22 5.48
C ALA A 118 -1.52 0.34 4.68
N LEU A 119 -2.32 0.91 3.78
CA LEU A 119 -3.15 0.08 2.89
C LEU A 119 -2.25 -0.61 1.87
N LYS A 120 -2.54 -1.88 1.62
CA LYS A 120 -1.91 -2.65 0.57
C LYS A 120 -2.47 -2.13 -0.75
N GLU A 121 -1.60 -1.72 -1.68
CA GLU A 121 -1.97 -1.30 -3.04
C GLU A 121 -2.48 -2.52 -3.84
N VAL A 122 -3.63 -3.07 -3.48
CA VAL A 122 -4.19 -4.29 -4.08
C VAL A 122 -5.43 -3.92 -4.85
N VAL A 123 -5.22 -3.26 -5.99
CA VAL A 123 -6.16 -3.44 -7.09
C VAL A 123 -5.64 -4.63 -7.88
N ASP A 124 -6.45 -5.66 -8.03
CA ASP A 124 -6.08 -6.81 -8.85
C ASP A 124 -5.83 -6.31 -10.29
N PRO A 125 -4.64 -6.52 -10.89
CA PRO A 125 -4.37 -6.07 -12.25
C PRO A 125 -5.38 -6.61 -13.28
N ARG A 126 -6.09 -7.70 -12.96
CA ARG A 126 -7.14 -8.32 -13.79
C ARG A 126 -8.46 -7.57 -13.76
N ASP A 127 -8.62 -6.61 -12.85
CA ASP A 127 -9.78 -5.73 -12.76
C ASP A 127 -9.67 -4.55 -13.72
N PHE A 128 -8.45 -4.24 -14.17
CA PHE A 128 -8.20 -3.24 -15.19
C PHE A 128 -8.23 -3.84 -16.59
N VAL A 129 -8.76 -3.07 -17.53
CA VAL A 129 -8.69 -3.36 -18.96
C VAL A 129 -7.91 -2.23 -19.64
N PHE A 130 -6.87 -2.59 -20.39
CA PHE A 130 -5.97 -1.66 -21.05
C PHE A 130 -5.94 -1.87 -22.57
N ALA A 131 -5.78 -0.79 -23.34
CA ALA A 131 -5.46 -0.82 -24.77
C ALA A 131 -4.14 -0.10 -25.06
N ASP A 132 -3.31 -0.68 -25.94
CA ASP A 132 -2.05 -0.08 -26.39
C ASP A 132 -2.37 1.08 -27.36
N THR A 133 -1.84 2.27 -27.07
CA THR A 133 -2.00 3.48 -27.89
C THR A 133 -0.81 3.73 -28.82
N GLY A 134 0.24 2.91 -28.75
CA GLY A 134 1.53 3.11 -29.38
C GLY A 134 2.52 3.88 -28.50
N GLU A 135 2.05 4.86 -27.72
CA GLU A 135 2.86 5.68 -26.79
C GLU A 135 2.82 5.16 -25.35
N GLY A 136 1.85 4.31 -25.04
CA GLY A 136 1.63 3.71 -23.73
C GLY A 136 0.35 2.89 -23.73
N TYR A 137 -0.31 2.83 -22.58
CA TYR A 137 -1.61 2.19 -22.42
C TYR A 137 -2.69 3.20 -21.99
N THR A 138 -3.87 3.08 -22.59
CA THR A 138 -5.08 3.72 -22.06
C THR A 138 -5.84 2.73 -21.20
N LEU A 139 -6.32 3.16 -20.03
CA LEU A 139 -7.24 2.38 -19.22
C LEU A 139 -8.65 2.49 -19.80
N CYS A 140 -9.17 1.39 -20.34
CA CYS A 140 -10.49 1.30 -20.95
C CYS A 140 -11.61 1.11 -19.90
N GLY A 141 -11.28 0.49 -18.77
CA GLY A 141 -12.26 0.18 -17.74
C GLY A 141 -11.67 -0.45 -16.50
N TYR A 142 -12.36 -0.23 -15.38
CA TYR A 142 -12.11 -0.90 -14.11
C TYR A 142 -13.37 -1.65 -13.66
N TYR A 143 -13.22 -2.95 -13.39
CA TYR A 143 -14.31 -3.88 -13.05
C TYR A 143 -14.16 -4.48 -11.65
N GLY A 144 -13.22 -3.96 -10.86
CA GLY A 144 -13.01 -4.40 -9.49
C GLY A 144 -14.03 -3.76 -8.53
N SER A 145 -14.05 -4.27 -7.31
CA SER A 145 -14.93 -3.78 -6.24
C SER A 145 -14.19 -3.03 -5.13
N ALA A 146 -12.89 -2.74 -5.32
CA ALA A 146 -12.11 -2.02 -4.32
C ALA A 146 -12.66 -0.61 -4.12
N SER A 147 -12.75 -0.19 -2.85
CA SER A 147 -13.17 1.16 -2.50
C SER A 147 -12.04 2.19 -2.63
N ARG A 148 -10.80 1.75 -2.82
CA ARG A 148 -9.66 2.61 -3.10
C ARG A 148 -8.89 2.01 -4.24
N VAL A 149 -8.65 2.80 -5.29
CA VAL A 149 -8.01 2.34 -6.52
C VAL A 149 -6.73 3.11 -6.74
N VAL A 150 -5.60 2.40 -6.84
CA VAL A 150 -4.34 2.95 -7.33
C VAL A 150 -4.15 2.45 -8.74
N ILE A 151 -4.17 3.35 -9.71
CA ILE A 151 -3.92 3.01 -11.10
C ILE A 151 -2.40 2.85 -11.27
N PRO A 152 -1.92 1.74 -11.87
CA PRO A 152 -0.48 1.50 -11.97
C PRO A 152 0.19 2.53 -12.88
N GLU A 153 1.43 2.92 -12.55
CA GLU A 153 2.27 3.78 -13.39
C GLU A 153 2.54 3.13 -14.76
N THR A 154 2.69 1.81 -14.78
CA THR A 154 3.01 1.02 -15.98
C THR A 154 2.17 -0.25 -16.11
N TYR A 155 1.90 -0.65 -17.35
CA TYR A 155 1.35 -1.96 -17.73
C TYR A 155 2.22 -2.56 -18.84
N ASN A 156 2.65 -3.82 -18.71
CA ASN A 156 3.62 -4.48 -19.62
C ASN A 156 4.83 -3.58 -19.97
N ASP A 157 5.49 -3.04 -18.95
CA ASP A 157 6.67 -2.17 -19.04
C ASP A 157 6.49 -0.88 -19.85
N LYS A 158 5.25 -0.47 -20.16
CA LYS A 158 4.91 0.80 -20.79
C LYS A 158 4.03 1.66 -19.88
N PRO A 159 4.10 3.00 -19.98
CA PRO A 159 3.34 3.90 -19.12
C PRO A 159 1.83 3.82 -19.37
N VAL A 160 1.02 4.00 -18.31
CA VAL A 160 -0.41 4.29 -18.43
C VAL A 160 -0.61 5.78 -18.68
N VAL A 161 -1.06 6.14 -19.88
CA VAL A 161 -1.01 7.53 -20.37
C VAL A 161 -2.38 8.20 -20.39
N SER A 162 -3.48 7.45 -20.40
CA SER A 162 -4.82 8.02 -20.43
C SER A 162 -5.88 7.12 -19.81
N LEU A 163 -7.01 7.74 -19.41
CA LEU A 163 -8.24 7.04 -19.04
C LEU A 163 -9.26 7.24 -20.15
N GLU A 164 -9.82 6.15 -20.67
CA GLU A 164 -10.85 6.19 -21.71
C GLU A 164 -12.20 6.62 -21.13
N LYS A 165 -13.09 7.08 -22.01
CA LYS A 165 -14.47 7.41 -21.67
C LYS A 165 -15.13 6.29 -20.85
N TRP A 166 -15.77 6.68 -19.75
CA TRP A 166 -16.46 5.78 -18.81
C TRP A 166 -15.58 4.76 -18.04
N ALA A 167 -14.26 4.90 -18.02
CA ALA A 167 -13.39 3.85 -17.44
C ALA A 167 -13.67 3.54 -15.96
N PHE A 168 -14.19 4.50 -15.19
CA PHE A 168 -14.62 4.34 -13.79
C PHE A 168 -16.08 4.76 -13.58
N PHE A 169 -16.92 4.70 -14.62
CA PHE A 169 -18.29 5.18 -14.56
C PHE A 169 -19.14 4.39 -13.55
N ASN A 170 -19.91 5.11 -12.72
CA ASN A 170 -20.92 4.56 -11.82
C ASN A 170 -20.37 3.48 -10.86
N LEU A 171 -19.26 3.81 -10.19
CA LEU A 171 -18.65 2.94 -9.17
C LEU A 171 -19.07 3.37 -7.77
N ASP A 172 -20.24 2.88 -7.34
CA ASP A 172 -20.81 3.17 -6.02
C ASP A 172 -19.85 2.86 -4.86
N ASN A 173 -18.93 1.90 -4.99
CA ASN A 173 -18.01 1.56 -3.91
C ASN A 173 -16.74 2.41 -3.88
N LEU A 174 -16.43 3.16 -4.95
CA LEU A 174 -15.19 3.90 -5.08
C LEU A 174 -15.21 5.12 -4.13
N VAL A 175 -14.26 5.15 -3.20
CA VAL A 175 -14.07 6.22 -2.21
C VAL A 175 -12.86 7.08 -2.54
N SER A 176 -11.78 6.47 -3.05
CA SER A 176 -10.62 7.23 -3.52
C SER A 176 -9.94 6.61 -4.71
N VAL A 177 -9.35 7.45 -5.57
CA VAL A 177 -8.53 7.02 -6.70
C VAL A 177 -7.20 7.77 -6.72
N THR A 178 -6.11 7.07 -7.01
CA THR A 178 -4.77 7.63 -7.25
C THR A 178 -4.39 7.39 -8.70
N LEU A 179 -4.14 8.49 -9.42
CA LEU A 179 -3.74 8.50 -10.82
C LEU A 179 -2.20 8.40 -10.95
N PRO A 180 -1.68 7.78 -12.02
CA PRO A 180 -0.25 7.65 -12.20
C PRO A 180 0.37 9.01 -12.60
N ASN A 181 1.61 9.24 -12.21
CA ASN A 181 2.34 10.48 -12.50
C ASN A 181 2.57 10.71 -14.00
N ASN A 182 2.54 9.65 -14.81
CA ASN A 182 2.60 9.75 -16.27
C ASN A 182 1.24 9.84 -16.99
N LEU A 183 0.12 9.89 -16.25
CA LEU A 183 -1.20 10.08 -16.86
C LEU A 183 -1.29 11.48 -17.49
N ARG A 184 -1.66 11.58 -18.77
CA ARG A 184 -1.80 12.84 -19.50
C ARG A 184 -3.25 13.27 -19.68
N LYS A 185 -4.16 12.31 -19.86
CA LYS A 185 -5.55 12.59 -20.21
C LYS A 185 -6.55 11.79 -19.38
N ILE A 186 -7.56 12.48 -18.86
CA ILE A 186 -8.77 11.90 -18.30
C ILE A 186 -9.88 12.08 -19.35
N GLY A 187 -10.49 10.99 -19.82
CA GLY A 187 -11.57 11.03 -20.79
C GLY A 187 -12.89 11.63 -20.28
N GLU A 188 -13.89 11.64 -21.16
CA GLU A 188 -15.26 12.06 -20.84
C GLU A 188 -15.91 11.11 -19.82
N ASP A 189 -16.71 11.64 -18.89
CA ASP A 189 -17.51 10.85 -17.94
C ASP A 189 -16.72 9.80 -17.11
N VAL A 190 -15.39 9.91 -16.98
CA VAL A 190 -14.56 8.84 -16.41
C VAL A 190 -15.01 8.42 -15.02
N PHE A 191 -15.26 9.38 -14.14
CA PHE A 191 -15.74 9.16 -12.77
C PHE A 191 -17.19 9.59 -12.58
N ALA A 192 -17.96 9.78 -13.66
CA ALA A 192 -19.34 10.22 -13.53
C ALA A 192 -20.18 9.17 -12.76
N ASP A 193 -21.14 9.66 -11.97
CA ASP A 193 -22.02 8.87 -11.08
C ASP A 193 -21.26 8.07 -9.99
N CYS A 194 -20.05 8.48 -9.58
CA CYS A 194 -19.34 7.87 -8.45
C CYS A 194 -19.79 8.48 -7.10
N ASP A 195 -20.94 8.01 -6.59
CA ASP A 195 -21.62 8.58 -5.42
C ASP A 195 -20.76 8.70 -4.15
N ASN A 196 -19.83 7.76 -3.93
CA ASN A 196 -18.98 7.71 -2.74
C ASN A 196 -17.56 8.25 -2.94
N LEU A 197 -17.22 8.75 -4.14
CA LEU A 197 -15.87 9.23 -4.44
C LEU A 197 -15.61 10.53 -3.66
N LYS A 198 -14.66 10.47 -2.74
CA LYS A 198 -14.28 11.60 -1.86
C LYS A 198 -12.95 12.24 -2.25
N HIS A 199 -12.03 11.43 -2.78
CA HIS A 199 -10.67 11.88 -3.01
C HIS A 199 -10.12 11.37 -4.33
N VAL A 200 -9.53 12.29 -5.09
CA VAL A 200 -8.82 12.01 -6.34
C VAL A 200 -7.43 12.60 -6.19
N ASP A 201 -6.42 11.74 -6.19
CA ASP A 201 -5.03 12.15 -6.30
C ASP A 201 -4.65 12.13 -7.78
N PHE A 202 -4.46 13.32 -8.36
CA PHE A 202 -4.22 13.50 -9.80
C PHE A 202 -2.79 13.14 -10.22
N GLY A 203 -1.88 12.91 -9.28
CA GLY A 203 -0.45 12.86 -9.57
C GLY A 203 0.04 14.19 -10.18
N ASN A 204 1.12 14.14 -10.95
CA ASN A 204 1.79 15.35 -11.47
C ASN A 204 1.67 15.53 -12.99
N GLY A 205 0.95 14.64 -13.68
CA GLY A 205 1.06 14.50 -15.14
C GLY A 205 -0.13 14.99 -15.96
N VAL A 206 -1.30 15.18 -15.33
CA VAL A 206 -2.58 15.36 -16.03
C VAL A 206 -2.61 16.72 -16.71
N GLN A 207 -2.89 16.71 -18.02
CA GLN A 207 -2.94 17.89 -18.89
C GLN A 207 -4.37 18.19 -19.37
N GLU A 208 -5.15 17.15 -19.66
CA GLU A 208 -6.52 17.27 -20.17
C GLU A 208 -7.50 16.51 -19.28
N ILE A 209 -8.58 17.19 -18.89
CA ILE A 209 -9.72 16.59 -18.18
C ILE A 209 -10.95 16.70 -19.10
N GLY A 210 -11.57 15.56 -19.40
CA GLY A 210 -12.69 15.48 -20.31
C GLY A 210 -13.99 16.05 -19.74
N PHE A 211 -14.91 16.36 -20.66
CA PHE A 211 -16.26 16.81 -20.33
C PHE A 211 -16.94 15.85 -19.34
N MET A 212 -17.60 16.39 -18.32
CA MET A 212 -18.32 15.62 -17.31
C MET A 212 -17.50 14.54 -16.57
N ALA A 213 -16.16 14.63 -16.56
CA ALA A 213 -15.30 13.61 -15.94
C ALA A 213 -15.61 13.31 -14.47
N PHE A 214 -16.21 14.26 -13.73
CA PHE A 214 -16.63 14.11 -12.33
C PHE A 214 -18.12 14.49 -12.15
N ASP A 215 -18.95 14.29 -13.17
CA ASP A 215 -20.38 14.60 -13.09
C ASP A 215 -21.08 13.71 -12.04
N HIS A 216 -22.08 14.25 -11.34
CA HIS A 216 -22.81 13.53 -10.29
C HIS A 216 -21.93 12.81 -9.23
N CYS A 217 -20.87 13.47 -8.73
CA CYS A 217 -20.03 12.99 -7.61
C CYS A 217 -20.34 13.73 -6.29
N PRO A 218 -21.45 13.46 -5.59
CA PRO A 218 -21.91 14.24 -4.43
C PRO A 218 -21.00 14.17 -3.20
N SER A 219 -20.20 13.11 -3.05
CA SER A 219 -19.25 12.96 -1.92
C SER A 219 -17.90 13.64 -2.16
N LEU A 220 -17.67 14.22 -3.35
CA LEU A 220 -16.39 14.80 -3.72
C LEU A 220 -16.24 16.18 -3.06
N GLU A 221 -15.55 16.22 -1.92
CA GLU A 221 -15.48 17.41 -1.06
C GLU A 221 -14.62 18.53 -1.66
N ALA A 222 -13.47 18.18 -2.22
CA ALA A 222 -12.53 19.10 -2.85
C ALA A 222 -11.65 18.39 -3.88
N ILE A 223 -11.32 19.11 -4.95
CA ILE A 223 -10.39 18.66 -6.00
C ILE A 223 -9.22 19.65 -6.02
N SER A 224 -8.00 19.15 -5.80
CA SER A 224 -6.79 19.91 -6.05
C SER A 224 -6.24 19.51 -7.41
N LEU A 225 -6.34 20.40 -8.40
CA LEU A 225 -5.80 20.15 -9.73
C LEU A 225 -4.27 20.35 -9.72
N PRO A 226 -3.50 19.50 -10.43
CA PRO A 226 -2.06 19.71 -10.57
C PRO A 226 -1.77 20.89 -11.50
N ASP A 227 -0.61 21.51 -11.32
CA ASP A 227 -0.17 22.67 -12.13
C ASP A 227 -0.03 22.35 -13.63
N SER A 228 0.02 21.06 -13.98
CA SER A 228 0.12 20.58 -15.35
C SER A 228 -1.18 20.66 -16.15
N VAL A 229 -2.33 20.93 -15.52
CA VAL A 229 -3.63 20.95 -16.22
C VAL A 229 -3.70 22.16 -17.18
N GLU A 230 -3.91 21.86 -18.46
CA GLU A 230 -4.01 22.84 -19.54
C GLU A 230 -5.45 23.02 -20.03
N THR A 231 -6.30 22.00 -19.96
CA THR A 231 -7.68 22.02 -20.50
C THR A 231 -8.67 21.22 -19.65
N ILE A 232 -9.89 21.76 -19.49
CA ILE A 232 -11.06 21.20 -18.80
C ILE A 232 -12.31 21.44 -19.65
#